data_AF-A0AAE4Z9K7-F1
#
_entry.id   AF-A0AAE4Z9K7-F1
#
_cell.length_a   1.000
_cell.length_b   1.000
_cell.length_c   1.000
_cell.angle_alpha   90.00
_cell.angle_beta   90.00
_cell.angle_gamma   90.00
#
_symmetry.space_group_name_H-M   'P 1'
#
loop_
_entity.id
_entity.type
_entity.pdbx_description
1 polymer ?
#
loop_
_entity_poly.entity_id
_entity_poly.type
_entity_poly.pdbx_seq_one_letter_code
_entity_poly.pdbx_strand_id
1 'polypeptide(L)'
;MKRQDTYRWASPALLVVALLGLGGCIEYRIETTLDTDGSGLRRETVEVDENEDQDRRLADEQFVDLMNLSESDGWTYSLKMRDADSVHVFRRDRRIADLASWSDLSRSVEIDGTTAAGADSRVGYVRLGSVRFWNEVSVGTERTAEGAVYTYRETFRWAEALDALIEYLMTRVDRTVTAQYPNLPPKQVGSIVGVARGQLWAAIDRGLLEEEGEDELLRDAVDRTAVLAAKIAGQGQSEADEAFFRNMLNQLYNDEDDRLGDFLAEELPGFDLAPGFVFRLQMPGRVVSSNADEEDGEVLVWKFNAGDAMEMPVEIVAESVVPR
;
A
#
# COMPACT_ATOMS: atom_id res chain seq x y z
N MET A 1 -7.48 -39.12 24.69
CA MET A 1 -7.97 -37.75 24.43
C MET A 1 -6.82 -36.97 23.84
N LYS A 2 -6.80 -36.85 22.50
CA LYS A 2 -5.82 -36.03 21.77
C LYS A 2 -6.25 -34.57 21.92
N ARG A 3 -5.32 -33.70 22.34
CA ARG A 3 -5.47 -32.25 22.20
C ARG A 3 -5.63 -31.97 20.71
N GLN A 4 -6.77 -31.38 20.32
CA GLN A 4 -6.88 -30.72 19.04
C GLN A 4 -6.08 -29.44 19.17
N ASP A 5 -4.98 -29.36 18.43
CA ASP A 5 -4.30 -28.11 18.15
C ASP A 5 -5.31 -27.23 17.41
N THR A 6 -5.76 -26.17 18.06
CA THR A 6 -6.44 -25.06 17.41
C THR A 6 -5.44 -24.43 16.47
N TYR A 7 -5.48 -24.82 15.19
CA TYR A 7 -4.91 -24.02 14.11
C TYR A 7 -5.49 -22.62 14.26
N ARG A 8 -4.62 -21.64 14.53
CA ARG A 8 -4.97 -20.23 14.41
C ARG A 8 -5.08 -19.97 12.91
N TRP A 9 -6.27 -19.57 12.48
CA TRP A 9 -6.55 -19.18 11.12
C TRP A 9 -5.83 -17.84 10.94
N ALA A 10 -4.95 -17.73 9.94
CA ALA A 10 -4.39 -16.44 9.55
C ALA A 10 -5.50 -15.70 8.79
N SER A 11 -5.87 -14.52 9.26
CA SER A 11 -6.94 -13.74 8.65
C SER A 11 -6.45 -13.04 7.36
N PRO A 12 -7.32 -12.76 6.38
CA PRO A 12 -6.93 -12.29 5.05
C PRO A 12 -6.28 -10.89 5.04
N ALA A 13 -6.63 -10.00 5.97
CA ALA A 13 -5.97 -8.69 6.12
C ALA A 13 -4.61 -8.84 6.82
N LEU A 14 -4.51 -9.74 7.82
CA LEU A 14 -3.23 -10.20 8.36
C LEU A 14 -2.32 -10.81 7.28
N LEU A 15 -2.88 -11.29 6.17
CA LEU A 15 -2.16 -11.83 5.02
C LEU A 15 -1.68 -10.78 4.03
N VAL A 16 -2.47 -9.74 3.77
CA VAL A 16 -1.96 -8.58 3.04
C VAL A 16 -0.84 -7.94 3.86
N VAL A 17 -1.00 -7.76 5.18
CA VAL A 17 0.05 -7.24 6.07
C VAL A 17 1.24 -8.20 6.21
N ALA A 18 1.04 -9.52 6.26
CA ALA A 18 2.14 -10.50 6.37
C ALA A 18 2.88 -10.74 5.06
N LEU A 19 2.23 -10.66 3.90
CA LEU A 19 2.88 -10.66 2.58
C LEU A 19 3.73 -9.39 2.40
N LEU A 20 3.25 -8.25 2.90
CA LEU A 20 4.02 -7.00 2.98
C LEU A 20 5.17 -7.06 4.03
N GLY A 21 5.12 -8.00 4.96
CA GLY A 21 6.21 -8.32 5.91
C GLY A 21 7.46 -8.92 5.25
N LEU A 22 7.41 -9.27 3.96
CA LEU A 22 8.57 -9.58 3.13
C LEU A 22 9.38 -8.33 2.74
N GLY A 23 8.94 -7.12 3.13
CA GLY A 23 9.64 -5.84 2.99
C GLY A 23 11.01 -5.75 3.69
N GLY A 24 11.53 -6.85 4.25
CA GLY A 24 12.89 -6.93 4.77
C GLY A 24 14.00 -6.78 3.72
N CYS A 25 13.68 -6.90 2.43
CA CYS A 25 14.69 -6.79 1.37
C CYS A 25 14.88 -5.37 0.84
N ILE A 26 13.88 -4.48 0.95
CA ILE A 26 13.93 -3.14 0.34
C ILE A 26 13.61 -2.07 1.39
N GLU A 27 14.61 -1.23 1.68
CA GLU A 27 14.45 -0.10 2.58
C GLU A 27 14.61 1.23 1.82
N TYR A 28 13.61 2.10 1.92
CA TYR A 28 13.62 3.45 1.36
C TYR A 28 13.85 4.47 2.48
N ARG A 29 15.05 5.05 2.52
CA ARG A 29 15.40 6.13 3.45
C ARG A 29 15.23 7.49 2.80
N ILE A 30 14.52 8.38 3.48
CA ILE A 30 14.34 9.78 3.08
C ILE A 30 14.88 10.67 4.19
N GLU A 31 15.91 11.46 3.91
CA GLU A 31 16.49 12.43 4.84
C GLU A 31 16.23 13.84 4.29
N THR A 32 15.46 14.64 5.03
CA THR A 32 15.06 15.99 4.64
C THR A 32 15.54 17.00 5.68
N THR A 33 16.19 18.07 5.24
CA THR A 33 16.56 19.22 6.08
C THR A 33 15.90 20.48 5.53
N LEU A 34 15.14 21.18 6.38
CA LEU A 34 14.57 22.49 6.09
C LEU A 34 15.35 23.58 6.83
N ASP A 35 15.88 24.54 6.08
CA ASP A 35 16.69 25.62 6.62
C ASP A 35 15.85 26.84 7.04
N THR A 36 16.44 27.72 7.84
CA THR A 36 15.76 28.94 8.34
C THR A 36 15.47 29.98 7.26
N ASP A 37 16.15 29.92 6.12
CA ASP A 37 15.81 30.76 4.95
C ASP A 37 14.72 30.13 4.06
N GLY A 38 14.24 28.93 4.42
CA GLY A 38 13.25 28.18 3.67
C GLY A 38 13.81 27.32 2.53
N SER A 39 15.14 27.35 2.32
CA SER A 39 15.84 26.41 1.46
C SER A 39 16.00 25.05 2.15
N GLY A 40 16.64 24.09 1.49
CA GLY A 40 16.97 22.84 2.15
C GLY A 40 17.65 21.79 1.27
N LEU A 41 17.74 20.59 1.83
CA LEU A 41 18.32 19.42 1.19
C LEU A 41 17.42 18.21 1.42
N ARG A 42 17.19 17.45 0.36
CA ARG A 42 16.59 16.11 0.44
C ARG A 42 17.57 15.08 -0.09
N ARG A 43 17.77 14.01 0.65
CA ARG A 43 18.50 12.82 0.23
C ARG A 43 17.58 11.62 0.30
N GLU A 44 17.57 10.86 -0.77
CA GLU A 44 16.78 9.65 -0.92
C GLU A 44 17.74 8.49 -1.18
N THR A 45 17.53 7.39 -0.49
CA THR A 45 18.33 6.17 -0.65
C THR A 45 17.42 4.96 -0.65
N VAL A 46 17.54 4.12 -1.68
CA VAL A 46 16.88 2.81 -1.73
C VAL A 46 17.96 1.76 -1.61
N GLU A 47 17.89 0.94 -0.57
CA GLU A 47 18.78 -0.22 -0.39
C GLU A 47 17.98 -1.49 -0.67
N VAL A 48 18.51 -2.36 -1.54
CA VAL A 48 17.94 -3.67 -1.86
C VAL A 48 18.96 -4.74 -1.48
N ASP A 49 18.60 -5.56 -0.50
CA ASP A 49 19.39 -6.72 -0.06
C ASP A 49 19.08 -7.94 -0.94
N GLU A 50 20.11 -8.67 -1.38
CA GLU A 50 19.96 -9.85 -2.24
C GLU A 50 19.71 -11.16 -1.47
N ASN A 51 19.59 -11.11 -0.14
CA ASN A 51 19.58 -12.31 0.68
C ASN A 51 18.38 -13.25 0.51
N GLU A 52 18.73 -14.46 0.10
CA GLU A 52 18.09 -15.79 0.16
C GLU A 52 16.57 -15.97 -0.11
N ASP A 53 16.29 -16.91 -1.03
CA ASP A 53 15.00 -17.58 -1.28
C ASP A 53 13.87 -16.80 -1.99
N GLN A 54 14.18 -16.00 -3.01
CA GLN A 54 13.14 -15.45 -3.89
C GLN A 54 13.15 -16.12 -5.27
N ASP A 55 12.37 -17.19 -5.42
CA ASP A 55 12.01 -17.79 -6.71
C ASP A 55 11.27 -16.82 -7.66
N ARG A 56 10.92 -15.60 -7.19
CA ARG A 56 10.13 -14.57 -7.90
C ARG A 56 10.85 -13.23 -8.08
N ARG A 57 12.18 -13.24 -8.15
CA ARG A 57 12.95 -12.00 -8.27
C ARG A 57 12.69 -11.31 -9.62
N LEU A 58 12.26 -10.05 -9.58
CA LEU A 58 12.16 -9.18 -10.76
C LEU A 58 13.55 -8.97 -11.38
N ALA A 59 13.59 -8.79 -12.70
CA ALA A 59 14.83 -8.36 -13.34
C ALA A 59 15.20 -6.94 -12.88
N ASP A 60 16.49 -6.65 -12.73
CA ASP A 60 16.98 -5.34 -12.23
C ASP A 60 16.39 -4.15 -13.01
N GLU A 61 16.25 -4.28 -14.34
CA GLU A 61 15.63 -3.25 -15.18
C GLU A 61 14.15 -3.01 -14.82
N GLN A 62 13.39 -4.08 -14.57
CA GLN A 62 11.99 -3.96 -14.17
C GLN A 62 11.86 -3.32 -12.78
N PHE A 63 12.76 -3.66 -11.86
CA PHE A 63 12.79 -3.02 -10.54
C PHE A 63 13.05 -1.52 -10.64
N VAL A 64 14.07 -1.12 -11.42
CA VAL A 64 14.40 0.29 -11.64
C VAL A 64 13.24 1.05 -12.27
N ASP A 65 12.55 0.44 -13.24
CA ASP A 65 11.39 1.04 -13.89
C ASP A 65 10.21 1.20 -12.92
N LEU A 66 9.83 0.13 -12.19
CA LEU A 66 8.73 0.15 -11.23
C LEU A 66 8.95 1.19 -10.12
N MET A 67 10.17 1.28 -9.61
CA MET A 67 10.55 2.17 -8.51
C MET A 67 10.94 3.59 -8.99
N ASN A 68 10.87 3.87 -10.30
CA ASN A 68 11.24 5.15 -10.90
C ASN A 68 12.66 5.64 -10.50
N LEU A 69 13.65 4.73 -10.57
CA LEU A 69 15.03 4.95 -10.10
C LEU A 69 16.02 5.33 -11.23
N SER A 70 15.58 6.13 -12.19
CA SER A 70 16.36 6.43 -13.40
C SER A 70 17.49 7.46 -13.18
N GLU A 71 18.61 7.32 -13.90
CA GLU A 71 19.68 8.33 -13.89
C GLU A 71 19.21 9.70 -14.41
N SER A 72 18.25 9.72 -15.34
CA SER A 72 17.64 10.96 -15.85
C SER A 72 16.93 11.75 -14.75
N ASP A 73 16.44 11.08 -13.70
CA ASP A 73 15.81 11.71 -12.54
C ASP A 73 16.81 12.03 -11.43
N GLY A 74 18.11 11.88 -11.70
CA GLY A 74 19.22 12.21 -10.79
C GLY A 74 19.60 11.08 -9.83
N TRP A 75 19.11 9.86 -10.05
CA TRP A 75 19.55 8.70 -9.27
C TRP A 75 20.95 8.25 -9.67
N THR A 76 21.68 7.73 -8.69
CA THR A 76 22.99 7.10 -8.87
C THR A 76 22.93 5.70 -8.28
N TYR A 77 23.53 4.74 -8.97
CA TYR A 77 23.57 3.34 -8.56
C TYR A 77 24.96 2.94 -8.06
N SER A 78 25.00 2.14 -7.00
CA SER A 78 26.22 1.49 -6.51
C SER A 78 25.92 0.13 -5.89
N LEU A 79 26.81 -0.83 -6.10
CA LEU A 79 26.77 -2.14 -5.44
C LEU A 79 27.71 -2.12 -4.22
N LYS A 80 27.20 -2.50 -3.05
CA LYS A 80 27.99 -2.62 -1.81
C LYS A 80 27.98 -4.08 -1.33
N MET A 81 29.00 -4.45 -0.56
CA MET A 81 29.03 -5.74 0.14
C MET A 81 28.72 -5.51 1.62
N ARG A 82 27.76 -6.26 2.18
CA ARG A 82 27.41 -6.28 3.61
C ARG A 82 27.40 -7.73 4.07
N ASP A 83 28.32 -8.08 4.97
CA ASP A 83 28.39 -9.42 5.59
C ASP A 83 28.35 -10.64 4.63
N ALA A 84 28.94 -10.47 3.43
CA ALA A 84 29.02 -11.41 2.29
C ALA A 84 27.92 -11.28 1.23
N ASP A 85 26.92 -10.44 1.48
CA ASP A 85 25.79 -10.24 0.58
C ASP A 85 25.93 -8.95 -0.22
N SER A 86 25.45 -8.96 -1.45
CA SER A 86 25.37 -7.77 -2.28
C SER A 86 24.16 -6.93 -1.86
N VAL A 87 24.39 -5.63 -1.67
CA VAL A 87 23.34 -4.64 -1.43
C VAL A 87 23.39 -3.64 -2.57
N HIS A 88 22.31 -3.57 -3.35
CA HIS A 88 22.13 -2.56 -4.37
C HIS A 88 21.69 -1.25 -3.70
N VAL A 89 22.40 -0.17 -3.99
CA VAL A 89 22.13 1.13 -3.36
C VAL A 89 21.90 2.17 -4.44
N PHE A 90 20.68 2.67 -4.50
CA PHE A 90 20.28 3.81 -5.31
C PHE A 90 20.25 5.04 -4.43
N ARG A 91 20.83 6.15 -4.92
CA ARG A 91 20.86 7.40 -4.17
C ARG A 91 20.60 8.61 -5.05
N ARG A 92 19.86 9.57 -4.52
CA ARG A 92 19.62 10.88 -5.12
C ARG A 92 19.69 11.98 -4.06
N ASP A 93 20.39 13.07 -4.39
CA ASP A 93 20.47 14.28 -3.54
C ASP A 93 19.84 15.46 -4.31
N ARG A 94 18.86 16.15 -3.71
CA ARG A 94 18.17 17.32 -4.30
C ARG A 94 18.33 18.52 -3.38
N ARG A 95 18.81 19.64 -3.93
CA ARG A 95 18.84 20.93 -3.23
C ARG A 95 17.58 21.72 -3.57
N ILE A 96 16.95 22.27 -2.55
CA ILE A 96 15.72 23.05 -2.67
C ILE A 96 16.10 24.51 -2.40
N ALA A 97 15.79 25.39 -3.35
CA ALA A 97 16.28 26.77 -3.29
C ALA A 97 15.50 27.65 -2.30
N ASP A 98 14.19 27.40 -2.15
CA ASP A 98 13.28 28.22 -1.36
C ASP A 98 11.99 27.46 -1.02
N LEU A 99 11.10 28.11 -0.24
CA LEU A 99 9.82 27.55 0.21
C LEU A 99 8.91 27.09 -0.93
N ALA A 100 8.89 27.80 -2.07
CA ALA A 100 8.02 27.46 -3.18
C ALA A 100 8.49 26.19 -3.90
N SER A 101 9.80 26.02 -3.99
CA SER A 101 10.46 24.89 -4.68
C SER A 101 10.25 23.55 -3.96
N TRP A 102 9.79 23.53 -2.71
CA TRP A 102 9.47 22.27 -2.01
C TRP A 102 8.34 21.49 -2.68
N SER A 103 7.40 22.19 -3.33
CA SER A 103 6.29 21.54 -4.04
C SER A 103 6.75 20.70 -5.24
N ASP A 104 7.93 20.99 -5.81
CA ASP A 104 8.57 20.22 -6.88
C ASP A 104 9.02 18.82 -6.41
N LEU A 105 9.02 18.56 -5.10
CA LEU A 105 9.26 17.23 -4.54
C LEU A 105 8.00 16.36 -4.47
N SER A 106 6.84 16.89 -4.84
CA SER A 106 5.66 16.04 -5.02
C SER A 106 5.90 15.07 -6.18
N ARG A 107 5.54 13.80 -5.99
CA ARG A 107 5.85 12.68 -6.89
C ARG A 107 7.35 12.45 -7.09
N SER A 108 8.19 12.90 -6.16
CA SER A 108 9.60 12.52 -6.17
C SER A 108 9.80 11.07 -5.73
N VAL A 109 8.91 10.57 -4.89
CA VAL A 109 8.77 9.15 -4.55
C VAL A 109 7.57 8.65 -5.34
N GLU A 110 7.80 7.71 -6.26
CA GLU A 110 6.76 7.08 -7.08
C GLU A 110 7.07 5.59 -7.24
N ILE A 111 6.05 4.75 -7.08
CA ILE A 111 6.13 3.30 -7.35
C ILE A 111 4.96 2.95 -8.26
N ASP A 112 5.23 2.47 -9.47
CA ASP A 112 4.21 1.94 -10.34
C ASP A 112 3.80 0.56 -9.86
N GLY A 113 2.49 0.31 -9.73
CA GLY A 113 1.98 -0.97 -9.26
C GLY A 113 2.28 -2.12 -10.23
N THR A 114 2.36 -1.85 -11.53
CA THR A 114 2.59 -2.86 -12.57
C THR A 114 3.67 -2.44 -13.57
N THR A 115 4.21 -3.41 -14.29
CA THR A 115 5.22 -3.14 -15.34
C THR A 115 4.60 -2.44 -16.55
N ALA A 116 5.43 -1.82 -17.40
CA ALA A 116 4.97 -1.20 -18.65
C ALA A 116 4.18 -2.17 -19.56
N ALA A 117 4.51 -3.47 -19.54
CA ALA A 117 3.78 -4.49 -20.29
C ALA A 117 2.39 -4.78 -19.69
N GLY A 118 2.25 -4.71 -18.36
CA GLY A 118 0.99 -4.89 -17.63
C GLY A 118 0.11 -3.63 -17.56
N ALA A 119 0.63 -2.46 -17.94
CA ALA A 119 -0.07 -1.18 -17.77
C ALA A 119 -1.44 -1.08 -18.48
N ASP A 120 -1.63 -1.84 -19.56
CA ASP A 120 -2.91 -1.90 -20.30
C ASP A 120 -3.85 -3.01 -19.79
N SER A 121 -3.35 -3.94 -18.98
CA SER A 121 -4.14 -5.00 -18.35
C SER A 121 -5.18 -4.43 -17.40
N ARG A 122 -6.23 -5.22 -17.16
CA ARG A 122 -7.35 -4.83 -16.31
C ARG A 122 -7.76 -5.96 -15.37
N VAL A 123 -8.08 -5.59 -14.14
CA VAL A 123 -8.79 -6.44 -13.19
C VAL A 123 -10.11 -5.78 -12.84
N GLY A 124 -11.22 -6.41 -13.24
CA GLY A 124 -12.53 -5.75 -13.19
C GLY A 124 -12.55 -4.42 -13.93
N TYR A 125 -12.83 -3.33 -13.21
CA TYR A 125 -12.80 -1.96 -13.78
C TYR A 125 -11.45 -1.24 -13.65
N VAL A 126 -10.51 -1.77 -12.88
CA VAL A 126 -9.21 -1.13 -12.64
C VAL A 126 -8.27 -1.41 -13.80
N ARG A 127 -7.56 -0.39 -14.27
CA ARG A 127 -6.44 -0.54 -15.21
C ARG A 127 -5.17 -0.64 -14.38
N LEU A 128 -4.35 -1.66 -14.58
CA LEU A 128 -3.22 -1.87 -13.67
C LEU A 128 -2.18 -0.74 -13.73
N GLY A 129 -2.02 -0.06 -14.88
CA GLY A 129 -1.15 1.12 -15.00
C GLY A 129 -1.64 2.39 -14.27
N SER A 130 -2.82 2.37 -13.65
CA SER A 130 -3.27 3.43 -12.74
C SER A 130 -3.02 3.10 -11.26
N VAL A 131 -2.61 1.87 -10.95
CA VAL A 131 -2.19 1.51 -9.58
C VAL A 131 -0.82 2.11 -9.33
N ARG A 132 -0.71 3.08 -8.43
CA ARG A 132 0.56 3.79 -8.16
C ARG A 132 0.64 4.28 -6.73
N PHE A 133 1.84 4.29 -6.18
CA PHE A 133 2.17 4.96 -4.94
C PHE A 133 2.88 6.27 -5.23
N TRP A 134 2.53 7.36 -4.55
CA TRP A 134 3.32 8.59 -4.63
C TRP A 134 3.21 9.46 -3.38
N ASN A 135 4.14 10.42 -3.27
CA ASN A 135 4.14 11.44 -2.23
C ASN A 135 3.65 12.81 -2.73
N GLU A 136 3.11 13.63 -1.84
CA GLU A 136 2.83 15.05 -2.06
C GLU A 136 3.42 15.89 -0.93
N VAL A 137 4.13 16.96 -1.28
CA VAL A 137 4.90 17.77 -0.33
C VAL A 137 4.36 19.19 -0.27
N SER A 138 4.14 19.70 0.94
CA SER A 138 3.76 21.08 1.22
C SER A 138 4.58 21.62 2.38
N VAL A 139 5.27 22.74 2.16
CA VAL A 139 6.04 23.44 3.19
C VAL A 139 5.56 24.88 3.27
N GLY A 140 5.35 25.37 4.49
CA GLY A 140 4.84 26.71 4.74
C GLY A 140 5.63 27.46 5.80
N THR A 141 5.52 28.79 5.80
CA THR A 141 6.00 29.63 6.90
C THR A 141 4.98 30.68 7.27
N GLU A 142 4.89 30.99 8.57
CA GLU A 142 4.08 32.08 9.12
C GLU A 142 4.91 32.89 10.11
N ARG A 143 4.75 34.22 10.13
CA ARG A 143 5.39 35.09 11.13
C ARG A 143 4.44 35.37 12.28
N THR A 144 4.86 35.01 13.49
CA THR A 144 4.11 35.27 14.72
C THR A 144 4.82 36.29 15.61
N ALA A 145 4.24 36.59 16.77
CA ALA A 145 4.90 37.41 17.79
C ALA A 145 6.16 36.73 18.35
N GLU A 146 6.18 35.39 18.38
CA GLU A 146 7.22 34.57 19.00
C GLU A 146 8.39 34.27 18.05
N GLY A 147 8.16 34.31 16.73
CA GLY A 147 9.17 33.91 15.75
C GLY A 147 8.61 33.68 14.35
N ALA A 148 9.39 33.01 13.52
CA ALA A 148 8.88 32.38 12.31
C ALA A 148 8.48 30.93 12.62
N VAL A 149 7.26 30.55 12.27
CA VAL A 149 6.74 29.19 12.35
C VAL A 149 6.93 28.53 10.99
N TYR A 150 7.45 27.31 10.97
CA TYR A 150 7.61 26.49 9.77
C TYR A 150 6.73 25.27 9.89
N THR A 151 6.02 24.93 8.82
CA THR A 151 5.17 23.74 8.73
C THR A 151 5.69 22.86 7.60
N TYR A 152 5.82 21.58 7.88
CA TYR A 152 6.16 20.55 6.91
C TYR A 152 5.02 19.52 6.87
N ARG A 153 4.54 19.22 5.66
CA ARG A 153 3.59 18.15 5.41
C ARG A 153 4.04 17.36 4.20
N GLU A 154 4.15 16.05 4.35
CA GLU A 154 4.30 15.11 3.23
C GLU A 154 3.28 13.99 3.37
N THR A 155 2.53 13.69 2.31
CA THR A 155 1.47 12.68 2.31
C THR A 155 1.79 11.61 1.28
N PHE A 156 1.83 10.35 1.69
CA PHE A 156 2.02 9.18 0.84
C PHE A 156 0.71 8.43 0.65
N ARG A 157 0.43 7.96 -0.57
CA ARG A 157 -0.81 7.24 -0.89
C ARG A 157 -0.68 6.31 -2.07
N TRP A 158 -1.51 5.28 -2.09
CA TRP A 158 -1.82 4.53 -3.30
C TRP A 158 -3.03 5.11 -4.05
N ALA A 159 -2.98 5.12 -5.38
CA ALA A 159 -4.16 5.13 -6.25
C ALA A 159 -4.53 3.68 -6.57
N GLU A 160 -5.82 3.37 -6.51
CA GLU A 160 -6.42 2.18 -7.14
C GLU A 160 -5.85 0.82 -6.69
N ALA A 161 -4.90 0.76 -5.74
CA ALA A 161 -4.31 -0.49 -5.26
C ALA A 161 -5.37 -1.33 -4.55
N LEU A 162 -6.10 -0.74 -3.60
CA LEU A 162 -7.19 -1.40 -2.90
C LEU A 162 -8.32 -1.80 -3.85
N ASP A 163 -8.69 -0.94 -4.80
CA ASP A 163 -9.64 -1.27 -5.86
C ASP A 163 -9.18 -2.49 -6.67
N ALA A 164 -7.90 -2.58 -7.04
CA ALA A 164 -7.37 -3.71 -7.81
C ALA A 164 -7.46 -5.02 -7.03
N LEU A 165 -7.13 -5.00 -5.74
CA LEU A 165 -7.24 -6.16 -4.85
C LEU A 165 -8.71 -6.62 -4.73
N ILE A 166 -9.62 -5.69 -4.47
CA ILE A 166 -11.06 -5.99 -4.39
C ILE A 166 -11.56 -6.57 -5.71
N GLU A 167 -11.21 -5.96 -6.85
CA GLU A 167 -11.63 -6.45 -8.16
C GLU A 167 -11.03 -7.82 -8.50
N TYR A 168 -9.83 -8.13 -8.01
CA TYR A 168 -9.27 -9.48 -8.10
C TYR A 168 -10.16 -10.49 -7.38
N LEU A 169 -10.55 -10.20 -6.12
CA LEU A 169 -11.46 -11.07 -5.36
C LEU A 169 -12.81 -11.20 -6.08
N MET A 170 -13.35 -10.09 -6.57
CA MET A 170 -14.65 -10.06 -7.26
C MET A 170 -14.64 -10.83 -8.56
N THR A 171 -13.52 -10.83 -9.30
CA THR A 171 -13.34 -11.67 -10.49
C THR A 171 -13.40 -13.15 -10.13
N ARG A 172 -12.88 -13.55 -8.96
CA ARG A 172 -12.98 -14.93 -8.47
C ARG A 172 -14.39 -15.29 -8.03
N VAL A 173 -15.10 -14.39 -7.36
CA VAL A 173 -16.53 -14.56 -7.01
C VAL A 173 -17.34 -14.77 -8.29
N ASP A 174 -17.17 -13.90 -9.29
CA ASP A 174 -17.85 -14.00 -10.59
C ASP A 174 -17.62 -15.35 -11.28
N ARG A 175 -16.35 -15.76 -11.41
CA ARG A 175 -15.98 -17.06 -12.00
C ARG A 175 -16.60 -18.23 -11.25
N THR A 176 -16.56 -18.20 -9.91
CA THR A 176 -17.05 -19.29 -9.08
C THR A 176 -18.57 -19.41 -9.16
N VAL A 177 -19.29 -18.29 -9.08
CA VAL A 177 -20.75 -18.26 -9.21
C VAL A 177 -21.17 -18.71 -10.61
N THR A 178 -20.50 -18.24 -11.65
CA THR A 178 -20.79 -18.63 -13.05
C THR A 178 -20.56 -20.12 -13.28
N ALA A 179 -19.46 -20.67 -12.73
CA ALA A 179 -19.15 -22.10 -12.88
C ALA A 179 -20.13 -23.00 -12.12
N GLN A 180 -20.53 -22.62 -10.90
CA GLN A 180 -21.44 -23.42 -10.06
C GLN A 180 -22.90 -23.28 -10.49
N TYR A 181 -23.28 -22.14 -11.07
CA TYR A 181 -24.65 -21.88 -11.54
C TYR A 181 -24.67 -21.36 -12.99
N PRO A 182 -24.38 -22.22 -13.98
CA PRO A 182 -24.30 -21.82 -15.38
C PRO A 182 -25.63 -21.30 -15.96
N ASN A 183 -26.75 -21.57 -15.28
CA ASN A 183 -28.08 -21.12 -15.68
C ASN A 183 -28.47 -19.76 -15.08
N LEU A 184 -27.69 -19.20 -14.15
CA LEU A 184 -27.96 -17.86 -13.63
C LEU A 184 -27.74 -16.83 -14.75
N PRO A 185 -28.73 -15.96 -15.05
CA PRO A 185 -28.56 -14.88 -16.01
C PRO A 185 -27.38 -13.97 -15.61
N PRO A 186 -26.60 -13.46 -16.59
CA PRO A 186 -25.44 -12.59 -16.30
C PRO A 186 -25.76 -11.38 -15.42
N LYS A 187 -26.98 -10.82 -15.55
CA LYS A 187 -27.44 -9.72 -14.70
C LYS A 187 -27.53 -10.10 -13.21
N GLN A 188 -27.94 -11.34 -12.91
CA GLN A 188 -28.01 -11.83 -11.54
C GLN A 188 -26.63 -12.11 -10.97
N VAL A 189 -25.73 -12.72 -11.76
CA VAL A 189 -24.32 -12.90 -11.37
C VAL A 189 -23.68 -11.54 -11.06
N GLY A 190 -23.80 -10.56 -11.96
CA GLY A 190 -23.28 -9.21 -11.73
C GLY A 190 -23.89 -8.51 -10.52
N SER A 191 -25.15 -8.81 -10.17
CA SER A 191 -25.78 -8.28 -8.94
C SER A 191 -25.22 -8.93 -7.68
N ILE A 192 -24.93 -10.24 -7.71
CA ILE A 192 -24.29 -10.96 -6.61
C ILE A 192 -22.88 -10.40 -6.37
N VAL A 193 -22.09 -10.27 -7.45
CA VAL A 193 -20.73 -9.69 -7.39
C VAL A 193 -20.78 -8.25 -6.90
N GLY A 194 -21.74 -7.44 -7.38
CA GLY A 194 -21.91 -6.07 -6.92
C GLY A 194 -22.26 -5.95 -5.44
N VAL A 195 -23.06 -6.88 -4.90
CA VAL A 195 -23.34 -6.94 -3.46
C VAL A 195 -22.09 -7.33 -2.68
N ALA A 196 -21.37 -8.35 -3.11
CA ALA A 196 -20.12 -8.79 -2.47
C ALA A 196 -19.11 -7.63 -2.39
N ARG A 197 -18.91 -6.93 -3.52
CA ARG A 197 -18.08 -5.73 -3.62
C ARG A 197 -18.51 -4.66 -2.61
N GLY A 198 -19.81 -4.34 -2.58
CA GLY A 198 -20.35 -3.30 -1.71
C GLY A 198 -20.24 -3.64 -0.22
N GLN A 199 -20.40 -4.91 0.16
CA GLN A 199 -20.22 -5.33 1.56
C GLN A 199 -18.75 -5.31 1.97
N LEU A 200 -17.83 -5.70 1.08
CA LEU A 200 -16.39 -5.65 1.36
C LEU A 200 -15.90 -4.20 1.54
N TRP A 201 -16.28 -3.29 0.65
CA TRP A 201 -16.00 -1.85 0.82
C TRP A 201 -16.57 -1.31 2.13
N ALA A 202 -17.82 -1.66 2.47
CA ALA A 202 -18.43 -1.21 3.71
C ALA A 202 -17.76 -1.80 4.97
N ALA A 203 -17.04 -2.92 4.85
CA ALA A 203 -16.23 -3.47 5.93
C ALA A 203 -14.89 -2.75 6.03
N ILE A 204 -14.23 -2.47 4.90
CA ILE A 204 -12.99 -1.68 4.85
C ILE A 204 -13.23 -0.28 5.43
N ASP A 205 -14.29 0.42 5.02
CA ASP A 205 -14.67 1.73 5.60
C ASP A 205 -14.90 1.69 7.13
N ARG A 206 -15.05 0.50 7.73
CA ARG A 206 -15.21 0.30 9.18
C ARG A 206 -13.93 -0.22 9.86
N GLY A 207 -12.80 -0.24 9.15
CA GLY A 207 -11.52 -0.71 9.68
C GLY A 207 -11.30 -2.22 9.52
N LEU A 208 -11.78 -2.85 8.44
CA LEU A 208 -11.49 -4.28 8.18
C LEU A 208 -9.98 -4.56 8.11
N LEU A 209 -9.19 -3.58 7.67
CA LEU A 209 -7.74 -3.73 7.55
C LEU A 209 -7.00 -3.38 8.85
N GLU A 210 -7.72 -2.95 9.90
CA GLU A 210 -7.17 -2.75 11.23
C GLU A 210 -7.07 -4.09 11.97
N GLU A 211 -6.02 -4.28 12.79
CA GLU A 211 -5.81 -5.54 13.53
C GLU A 211 -6.96 -5.88 14.50
N GLU A 212 -7.68 -4.87 15.00
CA GLU A 212 -8.76 -5.06 15.96
C GLU A 212 -10.13 -5.21 15.26
N GLY A 213 -10.71 -6.42 15.33
CA GLY A 213 -12.10 -6.66 14.89
C GLY A 213 -12.26 -7.07 13.42
N GLU A 214 -11.15 -7.27 12.70
CA GLU A 214 -11.11 -7.81 11.33
C GLU A 214 -12.05 -9.01 11.14
N ASP A 215 -11.90 -10.05 11.95
CA ASP A 215 -12.68 -11.29 11.83
C ASP A 215 -14.19 -11.06 11.94
N GLU A 216 -14.62 -10.12 12.79
CA GLU A 216 -16.03 -9.80 12.98
C GLU A 216 -16.58 -9.03 11.79
N LEU A 217 -15.83 -8.04 11.28
CA LEU A 217 -16.20 -7.24 10.12
C LEU A 217 -16.26 -8.09 8.84
N LEU A 218 -15.26 -8.97 8.63
CA LEU A 218 -15.24 -9.88 7.49
C LEU A 218 -16.41 -10.85 7.56
N ARG A 219 -16.67 -11.41 8.74
CA ARG A 219 -17.81 -12.31 8.95
C ARG A 219 -19.14 -11.61 8.70
N ASP A 220 -19.35 -10.39 9.20
CA ASP A 220 -20.57 -9.61 8.92
C ASP A 220 -20.73 -9.36 7.41
N ALA A 221 -19.64 -9.02 6.71
CA ALA A 221 -19.63 -8.81 5.27
C ALA A 221 -19.99 -10.09 4.50
N VAL A 222 -19.39 -11.23 4.86
CA VAL A 222 -19.71 -12.55 4.31
C VAL A 222 -21.18 -12.90 4.54
N ASP A 223 -21.66 -12.77 5.76
CA ASP A 223 -23.00 -13.15 6.18
C ASP A 223 -24.07 -12.34 5.42
N ARG A 224 -23.90 -11.02 5.36
CA ARG A 224 -24.81 -10.14 4.61
C ARG A 224 -24.77 -10.42 3.12
N THR A 225 -23.58 -10.65 2.57
CA THR A 225 -23.42 -11.00 1.15
C THR A 225 -24.14 -12.30 0.84
N ALA A 226 -23.97 -13.33 1.67
CA ALA A 226 -24.59 -14.64 1.46
C ALA A 226 -26.13 -14.56 1.45
N VAL A 227 -26.72 -13.84 2.41
CA VAL A 227 -28.18 -13.63 2.50
C VAL A 227 -28.70 -12.94 1.25
N LEU A 228 -28.05 -11.85 0.82
CA LEU A 228 -28.48 -11.07 -0.34
C LEU A 228 -28.26 -11.82 -1.65
N ALA A 229 -27.14 -12.53 -1.79
CA ALA A 229 -26.81 -13.33 -2.95
C ALA A 229 -27.81 -14.48 -3.17
N ALA A 230 -28.15 -15.20 -2.10
CA ALA A 230 -29.18 -16.25 -2.14
C ALA A 230 -30.54 -15.69 -2.58
N LYS A 231 -30.92 -14.51 -2.06
CA LYS A 231 -32.15 -13.84 -2.48
C LYS A 231 -32.14 -13.47 -3.97
N ILE A 232 -31.01 -13.02 -4.50
CA ILE A 232 -30.86 -12.68 -5.94
C ILE A 232 -30.95 -13.95 -6.79
N ALA A 233 -30.23 -15.00 -6.41
CA ALA A 233 -30.21 -16.27 -7.15
C ALA A 233 -31.58 -16.98 -7.14
N GLY A 234 -32.31 -16.93 -6.03
CA GLY A 234 -33.64 -17.51 -5.89
C GLY A 234 -34.70 -16.87 -6.81
N GLN A 235 -34.50 -15.63 -7.27
CA GLN A 235 -35.37 -15.01 -8.28
C GLN A 235 -35.26 -15.69 -9.65
N GLY A 236 -34.15 -16.39 -9.92
CA GLY A 236 -33.87 -17.10 -11.16
C GLY A 236 -34.23 -18.58 -11.16
N GLN A 237 -34.94 -19.09 -10.13
CA GLN A 237 -35.21 -20.53 -9.93
C GLN A 237 -33.93 -21.38 -9.75
N SER A 238 -32.87 -20.81 -9.17
CA SER A 238 -31.69 -21.56 -8.74
C SER A 238 -31.92 -22.21 -7.38
N GLU A 239 -31.36 -23.41 -7.17
CA GLU A 239 -31.28 -24.06 -5.84
C GLU A 239 -30.21 -23.43 -4.94
N ALA A 240 -29.53 -22.37 -5.39
CA ALA A 240 -28.53 -21.66 -4.60
C ALA A 240 -29.12 -21.13 -3.29
N ASP A 241 -28.56 -21.57 -2.16
CA ASP A 241 -28.96 -21.14 -0.84
C ASP A 241 -27.86 -20.30 -0.15
N GLU A 242 -28.21 -19.74 1.00
CA GLU A 242 -27.31 -18.92 1.81
C GLU A 242 -26.06 -19.69 2.27
N ALA A 243 -26.22 -20.98 2.58
CA ALA A 243 -25.12 -21.82 3.05
C ALA A 243 -24.05 -21.98 1.96
N PHE A 244 -24.47 -22.16 0.70
CA PHE A 244 -23.55 -22.16 -0.44
C PHE A 244 -22.73 -20.88 -0.50
N PHE A 245 -23.37 -19.71 -0.57
CA PHE A 245 -22.66 -18.45 -0.78
C PHE A 245 -21.72 -18.13 0.39
N ARG A 246 -22.16 -18.41 1.62
CA ARG A 246 -21.33 -18.25 2.81
C ARG A 246 -20.09 -19.14 2.77
N ASN A 247 -20.25 -20.42 2.43
CA ASN A 247 -19.13 -21.36 2.33
C ASN A 247 -18.17 -20.95 1.20
N MET A 248 -18.71 -20.54 0.06
CA MET A 248 -17.92 -20.06 -1.08
C MET A 248 -17.10 -18.82 -0.71
N LEU A 249 -17.71 -17.82 -0.07
CA LEU A 249 -17.01 -16.59 0.32
C LEU A 249 -15.95 -16.88 1.40
N ASN A 250 -16.27 -17.72 2.39
CA ASN A 250 -15.29 -18.16 3.38
C ASN A 250 -14.14 -18.91 2.73
N GLN A 251 -14.39 -19.84 1.80
CA GLN A 251 -13.32 -20.52 1.08
C GLN A 251 -12.50 -19.55 0.24
N LEU A 252 -13.16 -18.62 -0.46
CA LEU A 252 -12.47 -17.62 -1.24
C LEU A 252 -11.55 -16.85 -0.32
N TYR A 253 -12.03 -16.22 0.75
CA TYR A 253 -11.18 -15.41 1.63
C TYR A 253 -10.11 -16.21 2.42
N ASN A 254 -10.31 -17.51 2.69
CA ASN A 254 -9.34 -18.32 3.43
C ASN A 254 -8.34 -19.09 2.54
N ASP A 255 -8.65 -19.34 1.26
CA ASP A 255 -7.76 -20.03 0.30
C ASP A 255 -6.98 -19.02 -0.59
N GLU A 256 -6.76 -17.78 -0.13
CA GLU A 256 -6.15 -16.74 -0.97
C GLU A 256 -4.64 -16.68 -0.94
N ASP A 257 -3.98 -17.25 0.06
CA ASP A 257 -2.56 -16.99 0.33
C ASP A 257 -1.67 -17.15 -0.91
N ASP A 258 -1.72 -18.33 -1.53
CA ASP A 258 -0.86 -18.61 -2.68
C ASP A 258 -1.28 -17.81 -3.92
N ARG A 259 -2.59 -17.68 -4.17
CA ARG A 259 -3.11 -17.08 -5.41
C ARG A 259 -3.09 -15.56 -5.41
N LEU A 260 -3.28 -14.94 -4.24
CA LEU A 260 -3.15 -13.51 -4.07
C LEU A 260 -1.67 -13.15 -4.19
N GLY A 261 -0.78 -13.92 -3.56
CA GLY A 261 0.66 -13.77 -3.76
C GLY A 261 1.09 -13.91 -5.22
N ASP A 262 0.52 -14.86 -5.97
CA ASP A 262 0.75 -14.98 -7.43
C ASP A 262 0.28 -13.74 -8.19
N PHE A 263 -0.94 -13.26 -7.91
CA PHE A 263 -1.48 -12.06 -8.55
C PHE A 263 -0.63 -10.82 -8.24
N LEU A 264 -0.20 -10.64 -7.00
CA LEU A 264 0.67 -9.55 -6.60
C LEU A 264 2.02 -9.62 -7.33
N ALA A 265 2.69 -10.77 -7.32
CA ALA A 265 3.98 -10.93 -7.97
C ALA A 265 3.91 -10.76 -9.50
N GLU A 266 2.85 -11.25 -10.15
CA GLU A 266 2.74 -11.26 -11.62
C GLU A 266 2.14 -9.97 -12.19
N GLU A 267 1.04 -9.49 -11.59
CA GLU A 267 0.23 -8.41 -12.15
C GLU A 267 0.46 -7.07 -11.43
N LEU A 268 0.78 -7.09 -10.13
CA LEU A 268 1.06 -5.91 -9.32
C LEU A 268 2.45 -5.92 -8.64
N PRO A 269 3.55 -6.22 -9.36
CA PRO A 269 4.86 -6.41 -8.75
C PRO A 269 5.35 -5.20 -7.97
N GLY A 270 5.02 -3.96 -8.35
CA GLY A 270 5.43 -2.79 -7.57
C GLY A 270 4.71 -2.65 -6.24
N PHE A 271 3.50 -3.21 -6.13
CA PHE A 271 2.81 -3.33 -4.86
C PHE A 271 3.44 -4.46 -4.01
N ASP A 272 3.79 -5.59 -4.62
CA ASP A 272 4.49 -6.71 -3.95
C ASP A 272 5.85 -6.29 -3.37
N LEU A 273 6.55 -5.37 -4.04
CA LEU A 273 7.81 -4.79 -3.56
C LEU A 273 7.67 -3.93 -2.29
N ALA A 274 6.46 -3.47 -1.94
CA ALA A 274 6.12 -2.46 -0.92
C ALA A 274 7.24 -2.19 0.11
N PRO A 275 8.11 -1.20 -0.16
CA PRO A 275 9.29 -0.99 0.67
C PRO A 275 8.92 -0.50 2.07
N GLY A 276 9.76 -0.84 3.03
CA GLY A 276 9.80 -0.16 4.33
C GLY A 276 10.41 1.23 4.16
N PHE A 277 9.73 2.25 4.67
CA PHE A 277 10.19 3.64 4.67
C PHE A 277 10.77 4.03 6.03
N VAL A 278 11.90 4.74 5.98
CA VAL A 278 12.44 5.47 7.12
C VAL A 278 12.58 6.94 6.74
N PHE A 279 11.67 7.77 7.24
CA PHE A 279 11.67 9.21 6.99
C PHE A 279 12.34 9.95 8.14
N ARG A 280 13.34 10.78 7.85
CA ARG A 280 14.01 11.65 8.81
C ARG A 280 13.85 13.11 8.38
N LEU A 281 13.29 13.93 9.25
CA LEU A 281 13.12 15.35 9.03
C LEU A 281 13.91 16.15 10.06
N GLN A 282 14.80 17.02 9.59
CA GLN A 282 15.40 18.05 10.41
C GLN A 282 14.68 19.37 10.15
N MET A 283 14.00 19.88 11.18
CA MET A 283 13.27 21.15 11.13
C MET A 283 14.12 22.31 11.66
N PRO A 284 13.90 23.55 11.19
CA PRO A 284 14.61 24.70 11.72
C PRO A 284 14.06 25.10 13.09
N GLY A 285 14.93 25.31 14.07
CA GLY A 285 14.53 25.79 15.40
C GLY A 285 13.81 24.71 16.21
N ARG A 286 13.00 25.13 17.19
CA ARG A 286 12.37 24.20 18.13
C ARG A 286 11.09 23.61 17.55
N VAL A 287 11.00 22.28 17.45
CA VAL A 287 9.76 21.57 17.11
C VAL A 287 8.70 21.82 18.19
N VAL A 288 7.48 22.19 17.77
CA VAL A 288 6.34 22.47 18.66
C VAL A 288 5.18 21.49 18.47
N SER A 289 5.09 20.82 17.32
CA SER A 289 4.11 19.77 17.05
C SER A 289 4.66 18.80 16.02
N SER A 290 4.39 17.51 16.19
CA SER A 290 4.76 16.45 15.25
C SER A 290 3.88 15.22 15.48
N ASN A 291 3.78 14.36 14.48
CA ASN A 291 3.26 13.00 14.60
C ASN A 291 4.36 11.92 14.42
N ALA A 292 5.63 12.27 14.67
CA ALA A 292 6.77 11.36 14.55
C ALA A 292 6.74 10.22 15.57
N ASP A 293 7.29 9.07 15.19
CA ASP A 293 7.48 7.92 16.06
C ASP A 293 8.61 8.17 17.07
N GLU A 294 9.66 8.87 16.63
CA GLU A 294 10.82 9.23 17.45
C GLU A 294 11.18 10.71 17.26
N GLU A 295 11.57 11.38 18.36
CA GLU A 295 12.01 12.77 18.37
C GLU A 295 13.35 12.91 19.10
N ASP A 296 14.34 13.53 18.45
CA ASP A 296 15.63 13.90 19.05
C ASP A 296 15.97 15.36 18.71
N GLY A 297 15.52 16.28 19.56
CA GLY A 297 15.75 17.71 19.42
C GLY A 297 15.05 18.29 18.18
N GLU A 298 15.81 18.50 17.11
CA GLU A 298 15.32 19.05 15.84
C GLU A 298 15.06 17.96 14.78
N VAL A 299 15.39 16.70 15.10
CA VAL A 299 15.27 15.55 14.21
C VAL A 299 14.05 14.72 14.59
N LEU A 300 13.21 14.45 13.60
CA LEU A 300 11.97 13.69 13.71
C LEU A 300 12.07 12.46 12.79
N VAL A 301 11.61 11.31 13.28
CA VAL A 301 11.69 10.05 12.52
C VAL A 301 10.33 9.37 12.45
N TRP A 302 9.98 8.90 11.24
CA TRP A 302 8.82 8.04 10.98
C TRP A 302 9.27 6.74 10.33
N LYS A 303 8.58 5.65 10.65
CA LYS A 303 8.76 4.34 10.06
C LYS A 303 7.39 3.80 9.65
N PHE A 304 7.23 3.50 8.36
CA PHE A 304 5.98 2.97 7.81
C PHE A 304 6.29 2.11 6.58
N ASN A 305 5.33 1.30 6.13
CA ASN A 305 5.44 0.54 4.89
C ASN A 305 4.57 1.17 3.81
N ALA A 306 4.90 0.96 2.54
CA ALA A 306 4.06 1.43 1.44
C ALA A 306 2.62 0.89 1.55
N GLY A 307 2.44 -0.32 2.11
CA GLY A 307 1.13 -0.93 2.34
C GLY A 307 0.24 -0.17 3.34
N ASP A 308 0.83 0.54 4.31
CA ASP A 308 0.08 1.34 5.28
C ASP A 308 -0.73 2.46 4.58
N ALA A 309 -0.27 2.88 3.39
CA ALA A 309 -0.88 3.93 2.59
C ALA A 309 -2.03 3.45 1.67
N MET A 310 -2.47 2.19 1.79
CA MET A 310 -3.54 1.62 0.97
C MET A 310 -4.93 2.08 1.39
N GLU A 311 -5.21 2.03 2.69
CA GLU A 311 -6.53 2.37 3.24
C GLU A 311 -6.66 3.88 3.41
N MET A 312 -5.64 4.48 4.02
CA MET A 312 -5.58 5.90 4.26
C MET A 312 -4.18 6.42 3.93
N PRO A 313 -4.06 7.68 3.48
CA PRO A 313 -2.75 8.26 3.24
C PRO A 313 -1.91 8.31 4.53
N VAL A 314 -0.63 7.96 4.42
CA VAL A 314 0.34 8.18 5.50
C VAL A 314 0.75 9.64 5.48
N GLU A 315 0.51 10.36 6.58
CA GLU A 315 0.88 11.77 6.70
C GLU A 315 2.10 11.95 7.60
N ILE A 316 3.09 12.68 7.11
CA ILE A 316 4.25 13.19 7.85
C ILE A 316 3.97 14.66 8.14
N VAL A 317 3.81 15.03 9.41
CA VAL A 317 3.45 16.40 9.79
C VAL A 317 4.36 16.89 10.91
N ALA A 318 4.96 18.06 10.71
CA ALA A 318 5.77 18.73 11.72
C ALA A 318 5.60 20.24 11.68
N GLU A 319 5.70 20.88 12.84
CA GLU A 319 5.73 22.32 13.02
C GLU A 319 6.89 22.70 13.92
N SER A 320 7.64 23.74 13.56
CA SER A 320 8.73 24.29 14.36
C SER A 320 8.69 25.81 14.44
N VAL A 321 9.35 26.37 15.46
CA VAL A 321 9.45 27.81 15.68
C VAL A 321 10.91 28.24 15.79
N VAL A 322 11.27 29.23 14.98
CA VAL A 322 12.56 29.93 15.03
C VAL A 322 12.35 31.28 15.72
N PRO A 323 12.88 31.49 16.93
CA PRO A 323 12.76 32.76 17.66
C PRO A 323 13.37 33.93 16.88
N ARG A 324 12.87 35.13 17.15
CA ARG A 324 13.40 36.38 16.57
C ARG A 324 14.79 36.75 17.05
#